data_AF-A0A830GH78-F1
#
_entry.id   AF-A0A830GH78-F1
#
_cell.length_a   1.000
_cell.length_b   1.000
_cell.length_c   1.000
_cell.angle_alpha   90.00
_cell.angle_beta   90.00
_cell.angle_gamma   90.00
#
_symmetry.space_group_name_H-M   'P 1'
#
loop_
_entity.id
_entity.type
_entity.pdbx_description
1 polymer ?
#
loop_
_entity_poly.entity_id
_entity_poly.type
_entity_poly.pdbx_seq_one_letter_code
_entity_poly.pdbx_strand_id
1 'polypeptide(L)'
;MDDHVPVMSDSNESFFGLSEETLRAATDALPSQEELDSLVEAVRRGQERLERSREHAEEYINIGPPWNYDPDNYSPSEEAILTAMKWTYEGREYLEGTGDPDLEIIAGRIEEGSKSFAEESDDSDTEYPYKGLHLLLSSLDGLITWLCENDPDIDPNHCNDGDEPVYLGRQKKSALEKWYDEHAIFGVEDDEGDAFREKWNDFWHHRHRIMHGSPYAYYDENIGVATLFFVGLTAHVVKERYDELN
;
A
#
# COMPACT_ATOMS: atom_id res chain seq x y z
N MET A 1 19.79 -74.75 39.41
CA MET A 1 18.64 -74.25 38.65
C MET A 1 18.63 -72.77 38.89
N ASP A 2 19.15 -72.07 37.89
CA ASP A 2 19.08 -70.62 37.76
C ASP A 2 17.64 -70.15 37.88
N ASP A 3 17.42 -69.02 38.52
CA ASP A 3 16.39 -68.10 38.05
C ASP A 3 16.84 -66.67 38.33
N HIS A 4 17.02 -65.96 37.21
CA HIS A 4 17.27 -64.54 37.11
C HIS A 4 16.14 -63.74 37.77
N VAL A 5 16.48 -62.86 38.70
CA VAL A 5 15.65 -61.69 39.01
C VAL A 5 16.12 -60.56 38.10
N PRO A 6 15.29 -60.05 37.16
CA PRO A 6 15.64 -58.90 36.36
C PRO A 6 15.59 -57.63 37.21
N VAL A 7 16.60 -56.79 37.02
CA VAL A 7 16.63 -55.39 37.44
C VAL A 7 15.96 -54.54 36.37
N MET A 8 15.32 -53.46 36.82
CA MET A 8 14.88 -52.25 36.10
C MET A 8 13.59 -52.31 35.27
N SER A 9 12.68 -51.41 35.62
CA SER A 9 12.44 -50.25 34.75
C SER A 9 11.73 -49.17 35.57
N ASP A 10 12.43 -48.07 35.83
CA ASP A 10 11.83 -46.83 36.31
C ASP A 10 10.65 -46.46 35.40
N SER A 11 9.48 -46.34 36.01
CA SER A 11 8.28 -45.83 35.36
C SER A 11 8.45 -44.33 35.14
N ASN A 12 8.89 -43.98 33.93
CA ASN A 12 8.90 -42.63 33.40
C ASN A 12 7.44 -42.22 33.09
N GLU A 13 6.64 -41.95 34.12
CA GLU A 13 5.28 -41.41 33.94
C GLU A 13 5.36 -39.90 33.71
N SER A 14 5.21 -39.50 32.44
CA SER A 14 5.03 -38.09 32.04
C SER A 14 3.56 -37.69 32.26
N PHE A 15 3.37 -36.58 32.99
CA PHE A 15 2.06 -36.09 33.47
C PHE A 15 1.12 -35.56 32.37
N PHE A 16 1.50 -35.64 31.09
CA PHE A 16 0.68 -35.21 29.94
C PHE A 16 0.79 -36.07 28.67
N GLY A 17 1.42 -37.25 28.73
CA GLY A 17 1.50 -38.16 27.57
C GLY A 17 2.34 -37.64 26.39
N LEU A 18 2.99 -36.49 26.51
CA LEU A 18 4.00 -35.99 25.58
C LEU A 18 5.37 -36.47 26.02
N SER A 19 6.18 -36.97 25.08
CA SER A 19 7.58 -37.29 25.36
C SER A 19 8.36 -36.00 25.66
N GLU A 20 9.39 -36.11 26.48
CA GLU A 20 10.27 -34.99 26.83
C GLU A 20 10.95 -34.38 25.59
N GLU A 21 11.21 -35.19 24.56
CA GLU A 21 11.63 -34.75 23.23
C GLU A 21 10.59 -33.89 22.51
N THR A 22 9.29 -34.24 22.62
CA THR A 22 8.21 -33.46 21.97
C THR A 22 8.05 -32.10 22.65
N LEU A 23 8.19 -32.05 23.97
CA LEU A 23 8.17 -30.81 24.75
C LEU A 23 9.39 -29.93 24.45
N ARG A 24 10.59 -30.51 24.32
CA ARG A 24 11.79 -29.77 23.91
C ARG A 24 11.68 -29.23 22.49
N ALA A 25 11.25 -30.05 21.53
CA ALA A 25 11.06 -29.60 20.15
C ALA A 25 10.00 -28.49 20.05
N ALA A 26 8.92 -28.55 20.85
CA ALA A 26 7.93 -27.48 20.92
C ALA A 26 8.46 -26.20 21.58
N THR A 27 9.39 -26.32 22.53
CA THR A 27 10.03 -25.17 23.20
C THR A 27 11.11 -24.54 22.34
N ASP A 28 11.86 -25.34 21.59
CA ASP A 28 12.87 -24.90 20.62
C ASP A 28 12.24 -24.30 19.35
N ALA A 29 10.96 -24.60 19.08
CA ALA A 29 10.17 -24.01 18.00
C ALA A 29 9.48 -22.69 18.40
N LEU A 30 9.51 -22.31 19.69
CA LEU A 30 9.04 -20.99 20.11
C LEU A 30 10.12 -19.96 19.76
N PRO A 31 9.75 -18.82 19.15
CA PRO A 31 10.70 -17.77 18.87
C PRO A 31 11.35 -17.32 20.18
N SER A 32 12.66 -17.13 20.14
CA SER A 32 13.42 -16.63 21.28
C SER A 32 12.93 -15.24 21.67
N GLN A 33 13.16 -14.86 22.93
CA GLN A 33 12.84 -13.50 23.40
C GLN A 33 13.55 -12.43 22.56
N GLU A 34 14.75 -12.72 22.07
CA GLU A 34 15.54 -11.82 21.22
C GLU A 34 14.93 -11.67 19.81
N GLU A 35 14.35 -12.74 19.26
CA GLU A 35 13.59 -12.69 18.00
C GLU A 35 12.25 -11.95 18.16
N LEU A 36 11.56 -12.16 19.29
CA LEU A 36 10.34 -11.43 19.63
C LEU A 36 10.61 -9.92 19.81
N ASP A 37 11.67 -9.55 20.53
CA ASP A 37 12.05 -8.15 20.74
C ASP A 37 12.49 -7.48 19.42
N SER A 38 13.18 -8.22 18.55
CA SER A 38 13.54 -7.78 17.19
C SER A 38 12.30 -7.54 16.31
N LEU A 39 11.32 -8.45 16.36
CA LEU A 39 10.03 -8.31 15.65
C LEU A 39 9.24 -7.09 16.16
N VAL A 40 9.16 -6.90 17.48
CA VAL A 40 8.47 -5.74 18.08
C VAL A 40 9.14 -4.44 17.66
N GLU A 41 10.47 -4.38 17.66
CA GLU A 41 11.22 -3.20 17.22
C GLU A 41 11.07 -2.94 15.71
N ALA A 42 10.99 -3.98 14.89
CA ALA A 42 10.72 -3.85 13.46
C ALA A 42 9.29 -3.33 13.19
N VAL A 43 8.29 -3.84 13.91
CA VAL A 43 6.89 -3.35 13.84
C VAL A 43 6.82 -1.89 14.28
N ARG A 44 7.47 -1.54 15.40
CA ARG A 44 7.53 -0.15 15.90
C ARG A 44 8.15 0.79 14.88
N ARG A 45 9.28 0.40 14.27
CA ARG A 45 9.92 1.19 13.19
C ARG A 45 9.05 1.29 11.95
N GLY A 46 8.28 0.26 11.61
CA GLY A 46 7.30 0.28 10.53
C GLY A 46 6.18 1.29 10.81
N GLN A 47 5.64 1.30 12.02
CA GLN A 47 4.60 2.23 12.46
C GLN A 47 5.10 3.68 12.52
N GLU A 48 6.25 3.94 13.17
CA GLU A 48 6.88 5.28 13.20
C GLU A 48 7.26 5.80 11.80
N ARG A 49 7.44 4.89 10.86
CA ARG A 49 7.71 5.22 9.48
C ARG A 49 6.43 5.57 8.75
N LEU A 50 5.38 4.76 8.87
CA LEU A 50 4.04 5.05 8.36
C LEU A 50 3.48 6.37 8.90
N GLU A 51 3.72 6.68 10.17
CA GLU A 51 3.30 7.93 10.82
C GLU A 51 4.00 9.14 10.20
N ARG A 52 5.34 9.15 10.14
CA ARG A 52 6.11 10.22 9.46
C ARG A 52 5.76 10.33 8.00
N SER A 53 5.50 9.19 7.38
CA SER A 53 5.03 9.11 6.03
C SER A 53 3.71 9.87 5.90
N ARG A 54 2.70 9.51 6.70
CA ARG A 54 1.42 10.18 6.75
C ARG A 54 1.54 11.69 7.03
N GLU A 55 2.35 12.10 8.00
CA GLU A 55 2.64 13.52 8.29
C GLU A 55 3.20 14.23 7.06
N HIS A 56 4.14 13.61 6.33
CA HIS A 56 4.68 14.16 5.09
C HIS A 56 3.61 14.19 3.98
N ALA A 57 2.80 13.15 3.82
CA ALA A 57 1.68 13.16 2.88
C ALA A 57 0.67 14.27 3.25
N GLU A 58 0.41 14.51 4.52
CA GLU A 58 -0.43 15.61 4.97
C GLU A 58 0.21 16.98 4.73
N GLU A 59 1.49 17.13 4.98
CA GLU A 59 2.22 18.37 4.75
C GLU A 59 2.29 18.69 3.26
N TYR A 60 2.52 17.68 2.42
CA TYR A 60 2.89 17.87 1.02
C TYR A 60 1.75 17.62 0.03
N ILE A 61 0.73 16.82 0.36
CA ILE A 61 -0.47 16.65 -0.46
C ILE A 61 -1.51 17.67 -0.02
N ASN A 62 -1.31 18.91 -0.42
CA ASN A 62 -2.33 19.94 -0.25
C ASN A 62 -2.46 20.71 -1.56
N ILE A 63 -3.09 20.10 -2.56
CA ILE A 63 -3.25 20.67 -3.91
C ILE A 63 -4.63 21.30 -4.13
N GLY A 64 -5.51 21.28 -3.11
CA GLY A 64 -6.89 21.77 -3.21
C GLY A 64 -7.69 21.14 -4.37
N PRO A 65 -8.97 21.52 -4.54
CA PRO A 65 -9.77 20.97 -5.63
C PRO A 65 -9.44 21.65 -6.97
N PRO A 66 -9.66 20.96 -8.11
CA PRO A 66 -9.24 21.44 -9.43
C PRO A 66 -9.99 22.67 -9.96
N TRP A 67 -11.06 23.13 -9.29
CA TRP A 67 -11.76 24.37 -9.66
C TRP A 67 -11.21 25.62 -8.97
N ASN A 68 -10.39 25.44 -7.92
CA ASN A 68 -9.70 26.52 -7.22
C ASN A 68 -8.17 26.36 -7.29
N TYR A 69 -7.70 25.37 -8.06
CA TYR A 69 -6.29 25.07 -8.18
C TYR A 69 -5.59 26.06 -9.11
N ASP A 70 -4.44 26.52 -8.67
CA ASP A 70 -3.55 27.40 -9.40
C ASP A 70 -2.12 26.88 -9.12
N PRO A 71 -1.43 26.32 -10.12
CA PRO A 71 -0.12 25.70 -9.95
C PRO A 71 0.90 26.60 -9.26
N ASP A 72 0.80 27.93 -9.46
CA ASP A 72 1.76 28.89 -8.89
C ASP A 72 1.67 28.99 -7.36
N ASN A 73 0.56 28.55 -6.77
CA ASN A 73 0.37 28.55 -5.31
C ASN A 73 0.91 27.30 -4.62
N TYR A 74 1.40 26.33 -5.39
CA TYR A 74 1.88 25.05 -4.88
C TYR A 74 3.24 24.73 -5.48
N SER A 75 4.15 24.25 -4.63
CA SER A 75 5.45 23.78 -5.07
C SER A 75 5.92 22.73 -4.09
N PRO A 76 6.11 21.47 -4.51
CA PRO A 76 6.60 20.43 -3.64
C PRO A 76 8.04 20.76 -3.24
N SER A 77 8.36 20.52 -1.97
CA SER A 77 9.75 20.56 -1.53
C SER A 77 10.54 19.38 -2.13
N GLU A 78 11.87 19.49 -2.18
CA GLU A 78 12.73 18.35 -2.54
C GLU A 78 12.46 17.14 -1.63
N GLU A 79 12.17 17.38 -0.34
CA GLU A 79 11.82 16.34 0.62
C GLU A 79 10.50 15.65 0.27
N ALA A 80 9.50 16.40 -0.19
CA ALA A 80 8.23 15.85 -0.67
C ALA A 80 8.45 14.91 -1.86
N ILE A 81 9.21 15.36 -2.86
CA ILE A 81 9.52 14.59 -4.07
C ILE A 81 10.26 13.31 -3.70
N LEU A 82 11.32 13.41 -2.90
CA LEU A 82 12.11 12.26 -2.45
C LEU A 82 11.27 11.26 -1.65
N THR A 83 10.40 11.76 -0.78
CA THR A 83 9.52 10.92 0.04
C THR A 83 8.51 10.18 -0.83
N ALA A 84 7.83 10.90 -1.73
CA ALA A 84 6.84 10.32 -2.63
C ALA A 84 7.47 9.23 -3.51
N MET A 85 8.59 9.54 -4.17
CA MET A 85 9.35 8.58 -4.98
C MET A 85 9.76 7.33 -4.19
N LYS A 86 10.26 7.52 -2.98
CA LYS A 86 10.69 6.41 -2.13
C LYS A 86 9.53 5.46 -1.82
N TRP A 87 8.36 5.96 -1.48
CA TRP A 87 7.24 5.08 -1.16
C TRP A 87 6.62 4.45 -2.39
N THR A 88 6.57 5.18 -3.50
CA THR A 88 6.16 4.57 -4.77
C THR A 88 7.08 3.40 -5.12
N TYR A 89 8.39 3.56 -4.94
CA TYR A 89 9.37 2.50 -5.13
C TYR A 89 9.13 1.30 -4.19
N GLU A 90 8.88 1.55 -2.91
CA GLU A 90 8.64 0.48 -1.93
C GLU A 90 7.32 -0.25 -2.18
N GLY A 91 6.25 0.51 -2.44
CA GLY A 91 4.96 -0.03 -2.86
C GLY A 91 5.12 -0.93 -4.07
N ARG A 92 5.86 -0.49 -5.09
CA ARG A 92 6.17 -1.31 -6.27
C ARG A 92 6.91 -2.61 -5.92
N GLU A 93 7.99 -2.54 -5.13
CA GLU A 93 8.75 -3.73 -4.73
C GLU A 93 7.88 -4.76 -4.00
N TYR A 94 6.94 -4.30 -3.17
CA TYR A 94 5.99 -5.19 -2.51
C TYR A 94 5.09 -5.90 -3.51
N LEU A 95 4.49 -5.14 -4.44
CA LEU A 95 3.60 -5.69 -5.47
C LEU A 95 4.32 -6.74 -6.33
N GLU A 96 5.55 -6.45 -6.75
CA GLU A 96 6.43 -7.40 -7.45
C GLU A 96 6.74 -8.67 -6.62
N GLY A 97 6.83 -8.53 -5.31
CA GLY A 97 7.12 -9.63 -4.39
C GLY A 97 5.94 -10.57 -4.12
N THR A 98 4.71 -10.22 -4.52
CA THR A 98 3.51 -11.02 -4.23
C THR A 98 3.42 -12.31 -5.07
N GLY A 99 3.98 -12.33 -6.27
CA GLY A 99 3.75 -13.43 -7.23
C GLY A 99 2.36 -13.43 -7.86
N ASP A 100 1.52 -12.42 -7.57
CA ASP A 100 0.23 -12.20 -8.23
C ASP A 100 0.47 -11.55 -9.61
N PRO A 101 0.02 -12.17 -10.72
CA PRO A 101 0.29 -11.66 -12.06
C PRO A 101 -0.25 -10.24 -12.32
N ASP A 102 -1.40 -9.89 -11.75
CA ASP A 102 -2.02 -8.58 -11.96
C ASP A 102 -1.26 -7.51 -11.17
N LEU A 103 -0.85 -7.82 -9.93
CA LEU A 103 -0.02 -6.93 -9.12
C LEU A 103 1.39 -6.74 -9.72
N GLU A 104 2.01 -7.78 -10.27
CA GLU A 104 3.29 -7.69 -10.99
C GLU A 104 3.19 -6.78 -12.23
N ILE A 105 2.10 -6.88 -13.00
CA ILE A 105 1.85 -5.99 -14.15
C ILE A 105 1.70 -4.53 -13.68
N ILE A 106 0.95 -4.29 -12.61
CA ILE A 106 0.77 -2.96 -12.04
C ILE A 106 2.12 -2.41 -11.56
N ALA A 107 2.94 -3.23 -10.90
CA ALA A 107 4.27 -2.84 -10.42
C ALA A 107 5.19 -2.40 -11.56
N GLY A 108 5.26 -3.16 -12.66
CA GLY A 108 6.02 -2.76 -13.84
C GLY A 108 5.56 -1.43 -14.44
N ARG A 109 4.25 -1.15 -14.41
CA ARG A 109 3.70 0.15 -14.84
C ARG A 109 4.06 1.27 -13.88
N ILE A 110 4.09 1.01 -12.57
CA ILE A 110 4.55 1.99 -11.55
C ILE A 110 6.02 2.32 -11.79
N GLU A 111 6.87 1.33 -12.11
CA GLU A 111 8.28 1.55 -12.42
C GLU A 111 8.45 2.48 -13.61
N GLU A 112 7.80 2.16 -14.73
CA GLU A 112 7.88 2.95 -15.97
C GLU A 112 7.29 4.36 -15.79
N GLY A 113 6.19 4.47 -15.04
CA GLY A 113 5.56 5.74 -14.70
C GLY A 113 6.47 6.64 -13.85
N SER A 114 7.12 6.07 -12.84
CA SER A 114 8.03 6.80 -11.95
C SER A 114 9.28 7.29 -12.69
N LYS A 115 9.87 6.42 -13.54
CA LYS A 115 11.01 6.78 -14.39
C LYS A 115 10.66 7.89 -15.38
N SER A 116 9.54 7.71 -16.10
CA SER A 116 9.08 8.71 -17.07
C SER A 116 8.79 10.05 -16.39
N PHE A 117 8.16 10.03 -15.21
CA PHE A 117 7.88 11.24 -14.45
C PHE A 117 9.17 11.98 -14.05
N ALA A 118 10.18 11.27 -13.55
CA ALA A 118 11.46 11.87 -13.19
C ALA A 118 12.17 12.46 -14.41
N GLU A 119 12.24 11.70 -15.51
CA GLU A 119 12.88 12.14 -16.76
C GLU A 119 12.18 13.38 -17.36
N GLU A 120 10.85 13.39 -17.40
CA GLU A 120 10.05 14.50 -17.93
C GLU A 120 10.11 15.74 -17.04
N SER A 121 10.25 15.58 -15.72
CA SER A 121 10.34 16.70 -14.77
C SER A 121 11.71 17.39 -14.81
N ASP A 122 12.77 16.64 -15.11
CA ASP A 122 14.14 17.16 -15.25
C ASP A 122 14.42 17.78 -16.64
N ASP A 123 13.56 17.53 -17.63
CA ASP A 123 13.74 17.99 -19.01
C ASP A 123 13.14 19.38 -19.24
N SER A 124 14.01 20.37 -19.45
CA SER A 124 13.60 21.76 -19.73
C SER A 124 12.83 21.94 -21.05
N ASP A 125 12.90 20.97 -21.97
CA ASP A 125 12.16 21.00 -23.23
C ASP A 125 10.77 20.34 -23.10
N THR A 126 10.50 19.66 -21.98
CA THR A 126 9.21 19.03 -21.68
C THR A 126 8.35 20.00 -20.87
N GLU A 127 7.19 20.39 -21.43
CA GLU A 127 6.28 21.35 -20.76
C GLU A 127 5.60 20.74 -19.52
N TYR A 128 5.22 19.45 -19.60
CA TYR A 128 4.59 18.72 -18.50
C TYR A 128 4.91 17.21 -18.56
N PRO A 129 4.96 16.52 -17.41
CA PRO A 129 5.19 15.07 -17.30
C PRO A 129 3.97 14.21 -17.70
N TYR A 130 3.53 14.34 -18.95
CA TYR A 130 2.34 13.68 -19.46
C TYR A 130 2.40 12.16 -19.35
N LYS A 131 3.51 11.54 -19.78
CA LYS A 131 3.61 10.07 -19.82
C LYS A 131 3.70 9.52 -18.40
N GLY A 132 4.57 10.09 -17.57
CA GLY A 132 4.76 9.68 -16.19
C GLY A 132 3.45 9.76 -15.40
N LEU A 133 2.78 10.91 -15.47
CA LEU A 133 1.53 11.12 -14.75
C LEU A 133 0.41 10.17 -15.21
N HIS A 134 0.24 9.97 -16.52
CA HIS A 134 -0.79 9.04 -17.03
C HIS A 134 -0.54 7.60 -16.61
N LEU A 135 0.72 7.14 -16.65
CA LEU A 135 1.07 5.79 -16.21
C LEU A 135 0.80 5.61 -14.72
N LEU A 136 1.20 6.57 -13.88
CA LEU A 136 0.99 6.51 -12.43
C LEU A 136 -0.51 6.57 -12.06
N LEU A 137 -1.30 7.46 -12.67
CA LEU A 137 -2.75 7.54 -12.43
C LEU A 137 -3.50 6.29 -12.91
N SER A 138 -3.01 5.67 -13.98
CA SER A 138 -3.52 4.39 -14.48
C SER A 138 -3.16 3.25 -13.54
N SER A 139 -1.93 3.20 -13.01
CA SER A 139 -1.53 2.21 -12.01
C SER A 139 -2.31 2.34 -10.72
N LEU A 140 -2.53 3.58 -10.24
CA LEU A 140 -3.41 3.85 -9.11
C LEU A 140 -4.82 3.29 -9.35
N ASP A 141 -5.38 3.49 -10.54
CA ASP A 141 -6.70 2.93 -10.90
C ASP A 141 -6.71 1.40 -10.94
N GLY A 142 -5.59 0.79 -11.34
CA GLY A 142 -5.38 -0.65 -11.31
C GLY A 142 -5.41 -1.19 -9.88
N LEU A 143 -4.65 -0.57 -8.98
CA LEU A 143 -4.65 -0.93 -7.55
C LEU A 143 -6.04 -0.83 -6.92
N ILE A 144 -6.78 0.26 -7.21
CA ILE A 144 -8.14 0.44 -6.70
C ILE A 144 -9.10 -0.60 -7.29
N THR A 145 -8.91 -0.99 -8.55
CA THR A 145 -9.71 -2.04 -9.19
C THR A 145 -9.45 -3.39 -8.52
N TRP A 146 -8.18 -3.72 -8.27
CA TRP A 146 -7.80 -4.92 -7.51
C TRP A 146 -8.45 -4.95 -6.11
N LEU A 147 -8.48 -3.82 -5.40
CA LEU A 147 -9.18 -3.71 -4.12
C LEU A 147 -10.69 -3.97 -4.26
N CYS A 148 -11.32 -3.51 -5.34
CA CYS A 148 -12.75 -3.79 -5.57
C CYS A 148 -13.01 -5.27 -5.86
N GLU A 149 -12.13 -5.94 -6.60
CA GLU A 149 -12.23 -7.37 -6.91
C GLU A 149 -12.06 -8.25 -5.67
N ASN A 150 -11.29 -7.76 -4.70
CA ASN A 150 -10.96 -8.46 -3.46
C ASN A 150 -11.75 -7.96 -2.24
N ASP A 151 -12.77 -7.12 -2.45
CA ASP A 151 -13.72 -6.68 -1.43
C ASP A 151 -15.04 -7.48 -1.54
N PRO A 152 -15.41 -8.28 -0.52
CA PRO A 152 -16.61 -9.10 -0.56
C PRO A 152 -17.92 -8.29 -0.58
N ASP A 153 -17.88 -6.99 -0.25
CA ASP A 153 -19.06 -6.13 -0.20
C ASP A 153 -19.29 -5.36 -1.52
N ILE A 154 -18.42 -5.54 -2.53
CA ILE A 154 -18.45 -4.76 -3.78
C ILE A 154 -18.63 -5.69 -4.99
N ASP A 155 -19.85 -5.70 -5.52
CA ASP A 155 -20.13 -6.34 -6.80
C ASP A 155 -19.74 -5.41 -7.98
N PRO A 156 -19.21 -5.97 -9.09
CA PRO A 156 -18.98 -5.22 -10.31
C PRO A 156 -20.31 -4.71 -10.89
N ASN A 157 -20.31 -3.53 -11.55
CA ASN A 157 -21.54 -3.01 -12.15
C ASN A 157 -21.96 -3.77 -13.39
N HIS A 158 -20.98 -4.20 -14.19
CA HIS A 158 -21.13 -5.03 -15.38
C HIS A 158 -19.74 -5.57 -15.74
N CYS A 159 -19.67 -6.46 -16.73
CA CYS A 159 -18.41 -6.80 -17.40
C CYS A 159 -18.31 -6.06 -18.74
N ASN A 160 -17.08 -5.76 -19.16
CA ASN A 160 -16.83 -5.23 -20.51
C ASN A 160 -16.90 -6.34 -21.57
N ASP A 161 -16.69 -6.01 -22.85
CA ASP A 161 -16.73 -6.98 -23.96
C ASP A 161 -15.64 -8.07 -23.87
N GLY A 162 -14.62 -7.87 -23.02
CA GLY A 162 -13.57 -8.84 -22.70
C GLY A 162 -13.85 -9.67 -21.45
N ASP A 163 -15.07 -9.63 -20.91
CA ASP A 163 -15.50 -10.27 -19.67
C ASP A 163 -14.80 -9.75 -18.39
N GLU A 164 -14.07 -8.64 -18.46
CA GLU A 164 -13.43 -8.03 -17.29
C GLU A 164 -14.44 -7.21 -16.47
N PRO A 165 -14.39 -7.28 -15.13
CA PRO A 165 -15.31 -6.55 -14.27
C PRO A 165 -15.10 -5.03 -14.37
N VAL A 166 -16.20 -4.29 -14.44
CA VAL A 166 -16.20 -2.82 -14.52
C VAL A 166 -16.83 -2.23 -13.27
N TYR A 167 -16.04 -1.43 -12.56
CA TYR A 167 -16.44 -0.71 -11.35
C TYR A 167 -16.61 0.78 -11.63
N LEU A 168 -17.75 1.35 -11.22
CA LEU A 168 -18.01 2.79 -11.31
C LEU A 168 -17.11 3.57 -10.34
N GLY A 169 -16.82 4.83 -10.69
CA GLY A 169 -15.97 5.69 -9.86
C GLY A 169 -16.42 5.80 -8.38
N ARG A 170 -17.73 5.76 -8.11
CA ARG A 170 -18.24 5.76 -6.73
C ARG A 170 -17.89 4.49 -5.95
N GLN A 171 -17.87 3.33 -6.61
CA GLN A 171 -17.49 2.06 -5.98
C GLN A 171 -16.00 2.05 -5.72
N LYS A 172 -15.20 2.44 -6.72
CA LYS A 172 -13.75 2.59 -6.60
C LYS A 172 -13.36 3.48 -5.42
N LYS A 173 -13.98 4.66 -5.33
CA LYS A 173 -13.75 5.59 -4.22
C LYS A 173 -14.14 4.98 -2.87
N SER A 174 -15.31 4.33 -2.80
CA SER A 174 -15.79 3.69 -1.57
C SER A 174 -14.90 2.54 -1.12
N ALA A 175 -14.40 1.72 -2.06
CA ALA A 175 -13.50 0.61 -1.77
C ALA A 175 -12.20 1.12 -1.15
N LEU A 176 -11.57 2.09 -1.82
CA LEU A 176 -10.30 2.64 -1.35
C LEU A 176 -10.46 3.32 0.01
N GLU A 177 -11.53 4.11 0.21
CA GLU A 177 -11.77 4.78 1.48
C GLU A 177 -12.00 3.80 2.63
N LYS A 178 -12.75 2.72 2.40
CA LYS A 178 -12.93 1.63 3.38
C LYS A 178 -11.59 1.03 3.78
N TRP A 179 -10.76 0.64 2.81
CA TRP A 179 -9.47 0.03 3.11
C TRP A 179 -8.46 1.01 3.73
N TYR A 180 -8.53 2.29 3.38
CA TYR A 180 -7.76 3.34 4.06
C TYR A 180 -8.18 3.51 5.52
N ASP A 181 -9.48 3.40 5.84
CA ASP A 181 -9.95 3.40 7.23
C ASP A 181 -9.48 2.13 7.97
N GLU A 182 -9.65 0.96 7.37
CA GLU A 182 -9.32 -0.33 7.99
C GLU A 182 -7.82 -0.47 8.32
N HIS A 183 -6.95 0.06 7.46
CA HIS A 183 -5.50 0.09 7.69
C HIS A 183 -4.98 1.42 8.27
N ALA A 184 -5.88 2.21 8.86
CA ALA A 184 -5.57 3.45 9.59
C ALA A 184 -4.74 4.47 8.80
N ILE A 185 -4.87 4.51 7.47
CA ILE A 185 -4.26 5.54 6.63
C ILE A 185 -4.85 6.91 6.95
N PHE A 186 -6.17 6.97 7.20
CA PHE A 186 -6.83 8.18 7.64
C PHE A 186 -6.60 8.47 9.13
N GLY A 187 -6.31 7.49 9.98
CA GLY A 187 -6.23 7.71 11.42
C GLY A 187 -5.06 8.60 11.83
N VAL A 188 -5.32 9.89 12.10
CA VAL A 188 -4.35 10.89 12.60
C VAL A 188 -4.64 11.18 14.07
N GLU A 189 -3.60 11.29 14.90
CA GLU A 189 -3.76 11.83 16.26
C GLU A 189 -4.21 13.31 16.14
N ASP A 190 -5.36 13.63 16.74
CA ASP A 190 -6.01 14.96 16.87
C ASP A 190 -7.18 15.34 15.92
N ASP A 191 -7.50 14.60 14.83
CA ASP A 191 -8.66 14.95 13.96
C ASP A 191 -9.46 13.80 13.30
N GLU A 192 -9.31 12.55 13.74
CA GLU A 192 -9.99 11.36 13.18
C GLU A 192 -9.75 11.13 11.66
N GLY A 193 -8.86 11.89 11.01
CA GLY A 193 -8.50 11.72 9.59
C GLY A 193 -9.26 12.58 8.59
N ASP A 194 -10.10 13.50 9.06
CA ASP A 194 -10.93 14.33 8.19
C ASP A 194 -10.07 15.20 7.25
N ALA A 195 -8.96 15.76 7.72
CA ALA A 195 -8.08 16.58 6.88
C ALA A 195 -7.43 15.76 5.74
N PHE A 196 -6.96 14.54 6.03
CA PHE A 196 -6.38 13.68 5.00
C PHE A 196 -7.45 13.22 3.99
N ARG A 197 -8.67 12.94 4.47
CA ARG A 197 -9.81 12.57 3.61
C ARG A 197 -10.22 13.72 2.67
N GLU A 198 -10.15 14.97 3.13
CA GLU A 198 -10.38 16.14 2.26
C GLU A 198 -9.32 16.24 1.16
N LYS A 199 -8.03 16.09 1.50
CA LYS A 199 -6.91 16.11 0.53
C LYS A 199 -7.04 14.99 -0.50
N TRP A 200 -7.40 13.79 -0.07
CA TRP A 200 -7.72 12.68 -0.95
C TRP A 200 -8.89 13.02 -1.89
N ASN A 201 -9.97 13.57 -1.36
CA ASN A 201 -11.14 13.93 -2.15
C ASN A 201 -10.81 14.99 -3.20
N ASP A 202 -9.98 15.96 -2.87
CA ASP A 202 -9.49 16.97 -3.80
C ASP A 202 -8.65 16.35 -4.93
N PHE A 203 -7.69 15.50 -4.57
CA PHE A 203 -6.90 14.75 -5.55
C PHE A 203 -7.75 13.84 -6.45
N TRP A 204 -8.77 13.18 -5.89
CA TRP A 204 -9.70 12.34 -6.67
C TRP A 204 -10.34 13.12 -7.83
N HIS A 205 -10.69 14.38 -7.61
CA HIS A 205 -11.24 15.23 -8.65
C HIS A 205 -10.20 15.64 -9.72
N HIS A 206 -8.95 15.90 -9.32
CA HIS A 206 -7.84 16.12 -10.26
C HIS A 206 -7.63 14.91 -11.16
N ARG A 207 -7.46 13.74 -10.54
CA ARG A 207 -7.38 12.43 -11.21
C ARG A 207 -8.53 12.23 -12.20
N HIS A 208 -9.77 12.46 -11.76
CA HIS A 208 -10.96 12.28 -12.59
C HIS A 208 -10.91 13.18 -13.84
N ARG A 209 -10.50 14.45 -13.70
CA ARG A 209 -10.37 15.36 -14.84
C ARG A 209 -9.34 14.88 -15.86
N ILE A 210 -8.18 14.41 -15.40
CA ILE A 210 -7.11 13.91 -16.27
C ILE A 210 -7.58 12.66 -17.02
N MET A 211 -8.08 11.66 -16.30
CA MET A 211 -8.47 10.37 -16.87
C MET A 211 -9.68 10.46 -17.82
N HIS A 212 -10.53 11.48 -17.65
CA HIS A 212 -11.65 11.75 -18.56
C HIS A 212 -11.36 12.81 -19.63
N GLY A 213 -10.12 13.28 -19.75
CA GLY A 213 -9.72 14.21 -20.82
C GLY A 213 -10.35 15.60 -20.71
N SER A 214 -10.57 16.09 -19.49
CA SER A 214 -11.07 17.45 -19.27
C SER A 214 -10.11 18.49 -19.87
N PRO A 215 -10.60 19.52 -20.58
CA PRO A 215 -9.76 20.61 -21.07
C PRO A 215 -9.20 21.50 -19.94
N TYR A 216 -9.67 21.32 -18.71
CA TYR A 216 -9.21 22.02 -17.51
C TYR A 216 -8.48 21.06 -16.54
N ALA A 217 -7.84 20.02 -17.09
CA ALA A 217 -6.97 19.13 -16.34
C ALA A 217 -5.56 19.72 -16.25
N TYR A 218 -4.91 19.52 -15.10
CA TYR A 218 -3.54 19.97 -14.83
C TYR A 218 -2.58 18.78 -14.90
N TYR A 219 -1.42 18.98 -15.52
CA TYR A 219 -0.40 17.94 -15.71
C TYR A 219 0.94 18.31 -15.04
N ASP A 220 0.93 19.29 -14.14
CA ASP A 220 2.15 19.80 -13.51
C ASP A 220 2.74 18.87 -12.43
N GLU A 221 3.95 19.23 -11.99
CA GLU A 221 4.74 18.48 -11.01
C GLU A 221 4.00 18.29 -9.68
N ASN A 222 3.21 19.27 -9.22
CA ASN A 222 2.48 19.16 -7.96
C ASN A 222 1.48 18.00 -8.00
N ILE A 223 0.75 17.87 -9.11
CA ILE A 223 -0.18 16.75 -9.34
C ILE A 223 0.58 15.43 -9.46
N GLY A 224 1.76 15.45 -10.09
CA GLY A 224 2.67 14.31 -10.17
C GLY A 224 3.11 13.78 -8.81
N VAL A 225 3.61 14.66 -7.95
CA VAL A 225 4.05 14.31 -6.59
C VAL A 225 2.88 13.80 -5.75
N ALA A 226 1.71 14.45 -5.81
CA ALA A 226 0.51 13.95 -5.15
C ALA A 226 0.12 12.55 -5.65
N THR A 227 0.24 12.31 -6.96
CA THR A 227 -0.02 10.99 -7.55
C THR A 227 0.93 9.93 -7.02
N LEU A 228 2.24 10.21 -6.94
CA LEU A 228 3.24 9.30 -6.39
C LEU A 228 2.91 8.90 -4.94
N PHE A 229 2.53 9.87 -4.10
CA PHE A 229 2.08 9.59 -2.74
C PHE A 229 0.88 8.65 -2.70
N PHE A 230 -0.18 8.94 -3.46
CA PHE A 230 -1.38 8.08 -3.46
C PHE A 230 -1.13 6.70 -4.08
N VAL A 231 -0.22 6.59 -5.05
CA VAL A 231 0.24 5.27 -5.53
C VAL A 231 0.93 4.50 -4.41
N GLY A 232 1.87 5.12 -3.70
CA GLY A 232 2.59 4.48 -2.59
C GLY A 232 1.66 4.04 -1.46
N LEU A 233 0.75 4.92 -1.02
CA LEU A 233 -0.24 4.62 0.01
C LEU A 233 -1.22 3.52 -0.41
N THR A 234 -1.70 3.57 -1.65
CA THR A 234 -2.63 2.54 -2.15
C THR A 234 -1.92 1.20 -2.32
N ALA A 235 -0.67 1.18 -2.77
CA ALA A 235 0.13 -0.05 -2.87
C ALA A 235 0.36 -0.68 -1.49
N HIS A 236 0.59 0.12 -0.45
CA HIS A 236 0.67 -0.37 0.91
C HIS A 236 -0.65 -1.04 1.37
N VAL A 237 -1.79 -0.39 1.10
CA VAL A 237 -3.10 -0.94 1.44
C VAL A 237 -3.41 -2.22 0.67
N VAL A 238 -3.06 -2.28 -0.62
CA VAL A 238 -3.16 -3.51 -1.42
C VAL A 238 -2.30 -4.63 -0.83
N LYS A 239 -1.07 -4.32 -0.38
CA LYS A 239 -0.21 -5.29 0.30
C LYS A 239 -0.87 -5.84 1.56
N GLU A 240 -1.35 -4.99 2.47
CA GLU A 240 -1.98 -5.46 3.70
C GLU A 240 -3.20 -6.35 3.39
N ARG A 241 -4.02 -5.95 2.41
CA ARG A 241 -5.15 -6.77 1.96
C ARG A 241 -4.70 -8.10 1.33
N TYR A 242 -3.63 -8.10 0.53
CA TYR A 242 -3.08 -9.31 -0.04
C TYR A 242 -2.60 -10.29 1.05
N ASP A 243 -1.91 -9.76 2.07
CA ASP A 243 -1.42 -10.53 3.21
C ASP A 243 -2.58 -11.11 4.06
N GLU A 244 -3.73 -10.44 4.14
CA GLU A 244 -4.93 -10.98 4.82
C GLU A 244 -5.59 -12.15 4.07
N LEU A 245 -5.41 -12.22 2.76
CA LEU A 245 -6.05 -13.21 1.90
C LEU A 245 -5.25 -14.52 1.78
N ASN A 246 -3.98 -14.54 2.19
CA ASN A 246 -3.02 -15.63 1.97
C ASN A 246 -2.37 -16.14 3.27
#